data_AF-A0AAU7B101-F1
#
_entry.id   AF-A0AAU7B101-F1
#
_cell.length_a   1.000
_cell.length_b   1.000
_cell.length_c   1.000
_cell.angle_alpha   90.00
_cell.angle_beta   90.00
_cell.angle_gamma   90.00
#
_symmetry.space_group_name_H-M   'P 1'
#
loop_
_entity.id
_entity.type
_entity.pdbx_description
1 polymer ?
#
loop_
_entity_poly.entity_id
_entity_poly.type
_entity_poly.pdbx_seq_one_letter_code
_entity_poly.pdbx_strand_id
1 'polypeptide(L)'
;MQAMEQHRHERVQIETARHRIEGTLTLARDGYRSRVSDVLNATERDFVSLTDVTLIPHDAPQTPEMHEFVIVARNQIVLAIPLDDRRGSGPPGLTSV
;
A
#
# COMPACT_ATOMS: atom_id res chain seq x y z
N MET A 1 26.40 4.79 19.14
CA MET A 1 25.57 3.59 18.88
C MET A 1 24.30 4.11 18.21
N GLN A 2 24.28 4.19 16.87
CA GLN A 2 23.13 4.78 16.16
C GLN A 2 21.94 3.84 16.28
N ALA A 3 20.78 4.39 16.68
CA ALA A 3 19.52 3.67 16.71
C ALA A 3 19.23 3.18 15.29
N MET A 4 19.23 1.86 15.09
CA MET A 4 18.69 1.25 13.89
C MET A 4 17.17 1.41 13.96
N GLU A 5 16.67 2.57 13.50
CA GLU A 5 15.25 2.82 13.37
C GLU A 5 14.69 1.88 12.30
N GLN A 6 14.16 0.75 12.75
CA GLN A 6 13.56 -0.27 11.90
C GLN A 6 12.27 0.32 11.31
N HIS A 7 12.31 0.72 10.05
CA HIS A 7 11.15 1.19 9.31
C HIS A 7 10.11 0.07 9.23
N ARG A 8 8.82 0.42 9.36
CA ARG A 8 7.74 -0.54 9.20
C ARG A 8 7.36 -0.59 7.73
N HIS A 9 7.32 -1.79 7.16
CA HIS A 9 6.86 -2.00 5.79
C HIS A 9 5.44 -2.53 5.83
N GLU A 10 4.53 -1.93 5.05
CA GLU A 10 3.14 -2.34 4.95
C GLU A 10 2.79 -2.60 3.50
N ARG A 11 2.26 -3.79 3.19
CA ARG A 11 1.71 -4.04 1.85
C ARG A 11 0.36 -3.34 1.70
N VAL A 12 0.18 -2.60 0.62
CA VAL A 12 -1.05 -1.85 0.33
C VAL A 12 -1.52 -2.09 -1.10
N GLN A 13 -2.83 -2.02 -1.28
CA GLN A 13 -3.49 -1.87 -2.57
C GLN A 13 -4.00 -0.44 -2.67
N ILE A 14 -3.66 0.25 -3.74
CA ILE A 14 -4.14 1.59 -4.09
C ILE A 14 -4.95 1.50 -5.36
N GLU A 15 -6.16 2.06 -5.34
CA GLU A 15 -7.01 2.21 -6.52
C GLU A 15 -6.91 3.63 -7.05
N THR A 16 -6.71 3.73 -8.36
CA THR A 16 -6.75 4.98 -9.12
C THR A 16 -7.83 4.85 -10.19
N ALA A 17 -8.06 5.90 -10.97
CA ALA A 17 -9.02 5.82 -12.08
C ALA A 17 -8.64 4.80 -13.16
N ARG A 18 -7.34 4.44 -13.28
CA ARG A 18 -6.83 3.64 -14.41
C ARG A 18 -6.14 2.34 -13.99
N HIS A 19 -5.66 2.27 -12.76
CA HIS A 19 -4.88 1.15 -12.26
C HIS A 19 -5.24 0.81 -10.82
N ARG A 20 -5.25 -0.48 -10.56
CA ARG A 20 -5.00 -1.05 -9.24
C ARG A 20 -3.50 -1.22 -9.06
N ILE A 21 -2.96 -0.68 -8.00
CA ILE A 21 -1.53 -0.67 -7.70
C ILE A 21 -1.32 -1.44 -6.40
N GLU A 22 -0.59 -2.55 -6.45
CA GLU A 22 -0.18 -3.27 -5.24
C GLU A 22 1.29 -2.98 -4.97
N GLY A 23 1.60 -2.46 -3.79
CA GLY A 23 2.96 -2.01 -3.46
C GLY A 23 3.24 -2.07 -1.96
N THR A 24 4.48 -1.83 -1.59
CA THR A 24 4.93 -1.74 -0.21
C THR A 24 5.14 -0.29 0.16
N LEU A 25 4.52 0.15 1.24
CA LEU A 25 4.66 1.50 1.77
C LEU A 25 5.57 1.46 3.00
N THR A 26 6.58 2.33 3.00
CA THR A 26 7.49 2.49 4.14
C THR A 26 6.91 3.50 5.13
N LEU A 27 6.66 3.04 6.34
CA LEU A 27 6.10 3.79 7.46
C LEU A 27 7.16 4.08 8.50
N ALA A 28 6.97 5.17 9.24
CA ALA A 28 7.73 5.41 10.46
C ALA A 28 7.41 4.29 11.48
N ARG A 29 8.37 3.94 12.32
CA ARG A 29 8.19 2.86 13.31
C ARG A 29 7.14 3.21 14.36
N ASP A 30 7.22 4.44 14.87
CA ASP A 30 6.40 4.96 15.95
C ASP A 30 6.07 6.44 15.67
N GLY A 31 4.98 6.94 16.28
CA GLY A 31 4.60 8.35 16.20
C GLY A 31 3.87 8.73 14.91
N TYR A 32 4.05 9.99 14.49
CA TYR A 32 3.44 10.56 13.30
C TYR A 32 3.92 9.79 12.06
N ARG A 33 3.00 9.21 11.28
CA ARG A 33 3.29 8.36 10.10
C ARG A 33 3.60 6.89 10.37
N SER A 34 3.16 6.38 11.51
CA SER A 34 3.19 4.93 11.79
C SER A 34 2.07 4.16 11.10
N ARG A 35 1.05 4.86 10.56
CA ARG A 35 -0.11 4.26 9.88
C ARG A 35 -0.16 4.65 8.41
N VAL A 36 -0.77 3.79 7.58
CA VAL A 36 -1.06 4.10 6.16
C VAL A 36 -1.87 5.39 6.04
N SER A 37 -2.88 5.58 6.89
CA SER A 37 -3.70 6.79 6.92
C SER A 37 -2.89 8.07 7.13
N ASP A 38 -1.84 8.00 7.95
CA ASP A 38 -1.03 9.18 8.29
C ASP A 38 -0.19 9.61 7.08
N VAL A 39 0.36 8.64 6.32
CA VAL A 39 1.10 8.93 5.09
C VAL A 39 0.18 9.45 3.98
N LEU A 40 -1.02 8.88 3.86
CA LEU A 40 -2.00 9.29 2.84
C LEU A 40 -2.72 10.61 3.17
N ASN A 41 -2.75 11.03 4.42
CA ASN A 41 -3.34 12.31 4.84
C ASN A 41 -2.31 13.41 5.09
N ALA A 42 -1.01 13.13 4.95
CA ALA A 42 0.04 14.14 5.09
C ALA A 42 -0.11 15.21 4.00
N THR A 43 -0.58 16.40 4.41
CA THR A 43 -0.91 17.52 3.52
C THR A 43 0.33 18.14 2.87
N GLU A 44 1.50 17.92 3.44
CA GLU A 44 2.79 18.39 2.93
C GLU A 44 3.35 17.57 1.75
N ARG A 45 2.70 16.46 1.37
CA ARG A 45 3.15 15.59 0.26
C ARG A 45 2.07 15.40 -0.79
N ASP A 46 2.41 15.75 -2.02
CA ASP A 46 1.54 15.52 -3.17
C ASP A 46 1.67 14.10 -3.74
N PHE A 47 2.71 13.37 -3.36
CA PHE A 47 3.03 12.04 -3.87
C PHE A 47 3.30 11.03 -2.75
N VAL A 48 2.91 9.78 -3.02
CA VAL A 48 3.14 8.61 -2.18
C VAL A 48 4.09 7.67 -2.90
N SER A 49 5.19 7.30 -2.25
CA SER A 49 6.18 6.36 -2.78
C SER A 49 5.85 4.92 -2.37
N LEU A 50 5.95 4.00 -3.32
CA LEU A 50 5.80 2.55 -3.12
C LEU A 50 7.00 1.81 -3.69
N THR A 51 7.38 0.70 -3.06
CA THR A 51 8.34 -0.27 -3.59
C THR A 51 7.67 -1.60 -3.92
N ASP A 52 8.36 -2.48 -4.64
CA ASP A 52 7.90 -3.83 -4.98
C ASP A 52 6.51 -3.83 -5.65
N VAL A 53 6.34 -2.98 -6.65
CA VAL A 53 5.04 -2.57 -7.15
C VAL A 53 4.58 -3.43 -8.31
N THR A 54 3.32 -3.87 -8.27
CA THR A 54 2.60 -4.45 -9.41
C THR A 54 1.50 -3.48 -9.82
N LEU A 55 1.56 -2.97 -11.06
CA LEU A 55 0.53 -2.13 -11.66
C LEU A 55 -0.39 -3.00 -12.48
N ILE A 56 -1.69 -2.96 -12.17
CA ILE A 56 -2.73 -3.74 -12.83
C ILE A 56 -3.70 -2.74 -13.48
N PRO A 57 -3.67 -2.58 -14.81
CA PRO A 57 -4.61 -1.73 -15.51
C PRO A 57 -6.06 -2.22 -15.34
N HIS A 58 -7.02 -1.30 -15.25
CA HIS A 58 -8.44 -1.67 -15.20
C HIS A 58 -8.98 -2.08 -16.58
N ASP A 59 -8.42 -1.52 -17.65
CA ASP A 59 -8.84 -1.80 -19.01
C ASP A 59 -8.10 -3.02 -19.57
N ALA A 60 -8.84 -4.10 -19.86
CA ALA A 60 -8.33 -5.24 -20.61
C ALA A 60 -7.98 -4.81 -22.05
N PRO A 61 -6.90 -5.30 -22.68
CA PRO A 61 -6.16 -6.54 -22.38
C PRO A 61 -4.73 -6.30 -21.84
N GLN A 62 -4.50 -5.22 -21.11
CA GLN A 62 -3.14 -4.84 -20.70
C GLN A 62 -2.63 -5.77 -19.58
N THR A 63 -1.41 -6.30 -19.75
CA THR A 63 -0.76 -7.19 -18.78
C THR A 63 -0.29 -6.39 -17.56
N PRO A 64 -0.33 -6.97 -16.35
CA PRO A 64 0.27 -6.35 -15.18
C PRO A 64 1.76 -6.04 -15.38
N GLU A 65 2.21 -4.89 -14.90
CA GLU A 65 3.59 -4.44 -14.96
C GLU A 65 4.24 -4.47 -13.58
N MET A 66 5.50 -4.89 -13.50
CA MET A 66 6.27 -4.91 -12.26
C MET A 66 7.31 -3.79 -12.26
N HIS A 67 7.37 -3.04 -11.16
CA HIS A 67 8.25 -1.90 -10.98
C HIS A 67 8.88 -1.95 -9.58
N GLU A 68 10.19 -1.73 -9.48
CA GLU A 68 10.86 -1.70 -8.17
C GLU A 68 10.43 -0.51 -7.32
N PHE A 69 10.08 0.61 -7.96
CA PHE A 69 9.72 1.86 -7.30
C PHE A 69 8.71 2.65 -8.14
N VAL A 70 7.67 3.18 -7.50
CA VAL A 70 6.66 4.04 -8.14
C VAL A 70 6.29 5.19 -7.20
N ILE A 71 6.03 6.36 -7.77
CA ILE A 71 5.39 7.48 -7.08
C ILE A 71 3.97 7.68 -7.61
N VAL A 72 3.01 7.78 -6.70
CA VAL A 72 1.59 7.96 -7.03
C VAL A 72 1.14 9.31 -6.54
N ALA A 73 0.54 10.12 -7.42
CA ALA A 73 -0.08 11.37 -7.02
C ALA A 73 -1.22 11.10 -6.05
N ARG A 74 -1.15 11.68 -4.86
CA ARG A 74 -2.08 11.44 -3.75
C ARG A 74 -3.52 11.83 -4.12
N ASN A 75 -3.67 12.89 -4.92
CA ASN A 75 -4.97 13.35 -5.41
C ASN A 75 -5.62 12.43 -6.47
N GLN A 76 -4.89 11.41 -6.96
CA GLN A 76 -5.41 10.39 -7.86
C GLN A 76 -5.80 9.10 -7.12
N ILE A 77 -5.50 9.01 -5.82
CA ILE A 77 -5.85 7.86 -5.00
C ILE A 77 -7.34 7.96 -4.65
N VAL A 78 -8.12 7.00 -5.13
CA VAL A 78 -9.56 6.90 -4.83
C VAL A 78 -9.79 6.03 -3.59
N LEU A 79 -8.97 4.99 -3.41
CA LEU A 79 -9.05 4.06 -2.29
C LEU A 79 -7.66 3.49 -1.97
N ALA A 80 -7.40 3.20 -0.69
CA ALA A 80 -6.23 2.45 -0.28
C ALA A 80 -6.60 1.41 0.80
N ILE A 81 -6.10 0.19 0.65
CA ILE A 81 -6.40 -0.96 1.53
C ILE A 81 -5.08 -1.60 1.97
N PRO A 82 -4.77 -1.67 3.29
CA PRO A 82 -3.69 -2.51 3.80
C PRO A 82 -3.97 -3.99 3.53
N LEU A 83 -3.02 -4.71 2.94
CA LEU A 83 -3.17 -6.11 2.53
C LEU A 83 -2.68 -7.11 3.58
N ASP A 84 -1.82 -6.69 4.50
CA ASP A 84 -1.30 -7.57 5.55
C ASP A 84 -2.37 -7.90 6.61
N ASP A 85 -3.33 -6.99 6.82
CA ASP A 85 -4.49 -7.20 7.71
C ASP A 85 -5.45 -8.28 7.18
N ARG A 86 -5.42 -8.55 5.87
CA ARG A 86 -6.25 -9.58 5.21
C ARG A 86 -5.84 -11.01 5.54
N ARG A 87 -4.63 -11.24 6.07
CA ARG A 87 -4.20 -12.58 6.55
C ARG A 87 -4.71 -12.89 7.97
N GLY A 88 -5.22 -11.89 8.70
CA GLY A 88 -5.71 -12.04 10.08
C GLY A 88 -7.20 -12.38 10.21
N SER A 89 -7.98 -12.29 9.12
CA SER A 89 -9.43 -12.49 9.14
C SER A 89 -9.91 -13.49 8.08
N GLY A 90 -9.44 -14.74 8.15
CA GLY A 90 -10.23 -15.85 7.62
C GLY A 90 -11.51 -16.00 8.46
N PRO A 91 -12.69 -16.30 7.88
CA PRO A 91 -13.88 -16.54 8.69
C PRO A 91 -13.59 -17.68 9.70
N PRO A 92 -13.94 -17.52 10.98
CA PRO A 92 -13.74 -18.58 11.96
C PRO A 92 -14.68 -19.76 11.61
N GLY A 93 -14.09 -20.91 11.32
CA GLY A 93 -14.76 -22.21 11.39
C GLY A 93 -15.84 -22.50 10.35
N LEU A 94 -15.43 -23.05 9.21
CA LEU A 94 -16.20 -24.13 8.59
C LEU A 94 -15.45 -25.43 8.88
N THR A 95 -15.60 -25.93 10.12
CA THR A 95 -15.34 -27.33 10.40
C THR A 95 -16.43 -28.12 9.70
N SER A 96 -16.06 -28.80 8.61
CA SER A 96 -16.91 -29.81 7.99
C SER A 96 -17.24 -30.87 9.04
N VAL A 97 -18.52 -31.02 9.33
CA VAL A 97 -19.10 -32.20 9.99
C VAL A 97 -19.13 -33.38 9.03
#